data_AF-A0A2N2ZDR8-F1
#
_entry.id   AF-A0A2N2ZDR8-F1
#
_cell.length_a   1.000
_cell.length_b   1.000
_cell.length_c   1.000
_cell.angle_alpha   90.00
_cell.angle_beta   90.00
_cell.angle_gamma   90.00
#
_symmetry.space_group_name_H-M   'P 1'
#
loop_
_entity.id
_entity.type
_entity.pdbx_description
1 polymer ?
#
loop_
_entity_poly.entity_id
_entity_poly.type
_entity_poly.pdbx_seq_one_letter_code
_entity_poly.pdbx_strand_id
1 'polypeptide(L)'
;MKRIKQFFLNDFCILYLIIANAILIFVQEFELKGNVLDYFEPIFTILFIAEMTVKINEKGFSKYISNSWNKLDFILIIISIPSLAVIFYNDSALQLNIFLTLRVFRVFKFFRLIKFFPNVSSLVSSVQRALKASYIIIAGFFLLVFIVSLVTCSLYKNIVPEFFGNPLDSFYSIFRLFSIEGWYEIPDLIATRTSPVIGLFSKLYFIILLLGGGILGLSLVNSIFVDAMVSDNNDELQSEVSKLSDKIEILTKKIDELNNSNNNLNRE
;
A
#
# COMPACT_ATOMS: atom_id res chain seq x y z
N MET A 1 26.31 2.06 29.49
CA MET A 1 26.09 1.76 28.04
C MET A 1 25.25 0.51 27.77
N LYS A 2 25.50 -0.67 28.39
CA LYS A 2 24.73 -1.90 28.10
C LYS A 2 23.21 -1.77 28.32
N ARG A 3 22.75 -1.13 29.41
CA ARG A 3 21.32 -0.94 29.71
C ARG A 3 20.58 -0.06 28.67
N ILE A 4 21.23 0.96 28.14
CA ILE A 4 20.64 1.86 27.13
C ILE A 4 20.48 1.11 25.79
N LYS A 5 21.48 0.32 25.39
CA LYS A 5 21.37 -0.54 24.21
C LYS A 5 20.22 -1.53 24.35
N GLN A 6 20.09 -2.15 25.53
CA GLN A 6 19.04 -3.13 25.80
C GLN A 6 17.62 -2.51 25.77
N PHE A 7 17.48 -1.24 26.18
CA PHE A 7 16.23 -0.50 26.03
C PHE A 7 15.84 -0.27 24.57
N PHE A 8 16.78 0.22 23.74
CA PHE A 8 16.53 0.48 22.31
C PHE A 8 16.41 -0.79 21.45
N LEU A 9 16.93 -1.92 21.94
CA LEU A 9 16.78 -3.23 21.31
C LEU A 9 15.49 -3.94 21.71
N ASN A 10 14.76 -3.45 22.71
CA ASN A 10 13.52 -4.06 23.16
C ASN A 10 12.32 -3.57 22.32
N ASP A 11 11.79 -4.48 21.51
CA ASP A 11 10.67 -4.22 20.60
C ASP A 11 9.40 -3.74 21.34
N PHE A 12 9.14 -4.20 22.57
CA PHE A 12 8.01 -3.72 23.38
C PHE A 12 8.18 -2.27 23.85
N CYS A 13 9.40 -1.85 24.18
CA CYS A 13 9.69 -0.46 24.54
C CYS A 13 9.49 0.47 23.35
N ILE A 14 9.96 0.04 22.16
CA ILE A 14 9.77 0.81 20.92
C ILE A 14 8.29 0.88 20.54
N LEU A 15 7.53 -0.20 20.69
CA LEU A 15 6.09 -0.20 20.48
C LEU A 15 5.39 0.82 21.38
N TYR A 16 5.74 0.85 22.67
CA TYR A 16 5.18 1.84 23.60
C TYR A 16 5.52 3.28 23.18
N LEU A 17 6.76 3.55 22.75
CA LEU A 17 7.15 4.87 22.25
C LEU A 17 6.35 5.28 20.99
N ILE A 18 6.08 4.35 20.08
CA ILE A 18 5.28 4.63 18.89
C ILE A 18 3.83 4.95 19.27
N ILE A 19 3.22 4.16 20.16
CA ILE A 19 1.84 4.39 20.64
C ILE A 19 1.74 5.72 21.39
N ALA A 20 2.69 6.01 22.28
CA ALA A 20 2.73 7.28 23.01
C ALA A 20 2.89 8.47 22.06
N ASN A 21 3.74 8.36 21.04
CA ASN A 21 3.89 9.40 20.02
C ASN A 21 2.59 9.58 19.19
N ALA A 22 1.85 8.50 18.92
CA ALA A 22 0.58 8.56 18.23
C ALA A 22 -0.50 9.28 19.02
N ILE A 23 -0.63 8.95 20.31
CA ILE A 23 -1.54 9.65 21.22
C ILE A 23 -1.16 11.13 21.33
N LEU A 24 0.13 11.44 21.45
CA LEU A 24 0.60 12.84 21.52
C LEU A 24 0.15 13.64 20.29
N ILE A 25 0.39 13.13 19.08
CA ILE A 25 0.02 13.81 17.83
C ILE A 25 -1.50 13.95 17.71
N PHE A 26 -2.25 12.92 18.11
CA PHE A 26 -3.72 12.98 18.15
C PHE A 26 -4.22 14.07 19.10
N VAL A 27 -3.64 14.19 20.30
CA VAL A 27 -4.00 15.23 21.28
C VAL A 27 -3.60 16.63 20.82
N GLN A 28 -2.47 16.78 20.12
CA GLN A 28 -2.02 18.06 19.56
C GLN A 28 -3.01 18.64 18.54
N GLU A 29 -3.75 17.79 17.82
CA GLU A 29 -4.72 18.23 16.81
C GLU A 29 -5.96 18.90 17.43
N PHE A 30 -6.23 18.71 18.73
CA PHE A 30 -7.30 19.41 19.44
C PHE A 30 -6.97 20.87 19.78
N GLU A 31 -5.86 21.42 19.24
CA GLU A 31 -5.36 22.78 19.47
C GLU A 31 -5.37 23.19 20.95
N LEU A 32 -5.07 22.24 21.84
CA LEU A 32 -5.03 22.50 23.28
C LEU A 32 -3.96 23.56 23.56
N LYS A 33 -4.40 24.72 24.06
CA LYS A 33 -3.51 25.85 24.36
C LYS A 33 -2.44 25.45 25.38
N GLY A 34 -1.21 25.30 24.91
CA GLY A 34 -0.03 25.08 25.74
C GLY A 34 1.17 24.62 24.93
N ASN A 35 2.19 25.48 24.81
CA ASN A 35 3.44 25.23 24.06
C ASN A 35 4.22 23.99 24.55
N VAL A 36 3.84 23.37 25.67
CA VAL A 36 4.57 22.25 26.29
C VAL A 36 4.49 20.99 25.43
N LEU A 37 3.35 20.73 24.77
CA LEU A 37 3.17 19.53 23.95
C LEU A 37 4.03 19.55 22.68
N ASP A 38 4.35 20.73 22.16
CA ASP A 38 5.15 20.90 20.94
C ASP A 38 6.61 20.46 21.14
N TYR A 39 7.12 20.53 22.37
CA TYR A 39 8.47 20.08 22.69
C TYR A 39 8.61 18.55 22.77
N PHE A 40 7.51 17.81 22.98
CA PHE A 40 7.57 16.36 23.10
C PHE A 40 7.74 15.64 21.76
N GLU A 41 7.20 16.18 20.66
CA GLU A 41 7.31 15.53 19.35
C GLU A 41 8.78 15.43 18.85
N PRO A 42 9.60 16.50 18.95
CA PRO A 42 11.02 16.41 18.63
C PRO A 42 11.74 15.37 19.46
N ILE A 43 11.40 15.24 20.76
CA ILE A 43 11.99 14.25 21.67
C ILE A 43 11.74 12.83 21.17
N PHE A 44 10.50 12.48 20.80
CA PHE A 44 10.19 11.16 20.23
C PHE A 44 10.98 10.89 18.94
N THR A 45 11.12 11.90 18.09
CA THR A 45 11.86 11.77 16.82
C THR A 45 13.35 11.52 17.07
N ILE A 46 13.94 12.24 18.04
CA ILE A 46 15.33 12.02 18.47
C ILE A 46 15.50 10.61 19.05
N LEU A 47 14.56 10.13 19.87
CA LEU A 47 14.59 8.76 20.40
C LEU A 47 14.55 7.72 19.27
N PHE A 48 13.76 7.94 18.23
CA PHE A 48 13.73 7.05 17.06
C PHE A 48 15.00 7.10 16.22
N ILE A 49 15.63 8.27 16.07
CA ILE A 49 16.94 8.39 15.42
C ILE A 49 18.00 7.65 16.25
N ALA A 50 17.95 7.78 17.57
CA ALA A 50 18.85 7.07 18.49
C ALA A 50 18.67 5.55 18.40
N GLU A 51 17.43 5.06 18.40
CA GLU A 51 17.09 3.64 18.19
C GLU A 51 17.71 3.10 16.90
N MET A 52 17.46 3.78 15.77
CA MET A 52 18.00 3.42 14.47
C MET A 52 19.53 3.38 14.48
N THR A 53 20.16 4.41 15.07
CA THR A 53 21.62 4.49 15.17
C THR A 53 22.20 3.32 15.98
N VAL A 54 21.56 2.97 17.10
CA VAL A 54 21.96 1.79 17.91
C VAL A 54 21.80 0.50 17.10
N LYS A 55 20.70 0.31 16.38
CA LYS A 55 20.47 -0.89 15.55
C LYS A 55 21.47 -1.01 14.40
N ILE A 56 21.83 0.10 13.75
CA ILE A 56 22.84 0.14 12.69
C ILE A 56 24.22 -0.22 13.24
N ASN A 57 24.59 0.33 14.40
CA ASN A 57 25.89 0.06 15.03
C ASN A 57 26.03 -1.40 15.49
N GLU A 58 24.96 -2.04 15.97
CA GLU A 58 24.99 -3.44 16.42
C GLU A 58 24.98 -4.45 15.25
N LYS A 59 24.19 -4.19 14.20
CA LYS A 59 24.01 -5.14 13.08
C LYS A 59 24.96 -4.89 11.92
N GLY A 60 25.49 -3.67 11.80
CA GLY A 60 26.15 -3.16 10.59
C GLY A 60 25.13 -2.68 9.54
N PHE A 61 25.48 -1.61 8.82
CA PHE A 61 24.57 -0.95 7.87
C PHE A 61 24.03 -1.89 6.78
N SER A 62 24.91 -2.72 6.20
CA SER A 62 24.52 -3.68 5.14
C SER A 62 23.46 -4.69 5.62
N LYS A 63 23.61 -5.21 6.84
CA LYS A 63 22.68 -6.21 7.42
C LYS A 63 21.42 -5.55 7.96
N TYR A 64 21.48 -4.27 8.32
CA TYR A 64 20.32 -3.49 8.70
C TYR A 64 19.37 -3.29 7.52
N ILE A 65 19.88 -2.81 6.37
CA ILE A 65 19.07 -2.55 5.16
C ILE A 65 18.57 -3.82 4.46
N SER A 66 19.25 -4.97 4.65
CA SER A 66 18.79 -6.24 4.07
C SER A 66 17.48 -6.75 4.67
N ASN A 67 17.09 -6.28 5.85
CA ASN A 67 15.81 -6.63 6.48
C ASN A 67 14.73 -5.60 6.08
N SER A 68 13.67 -6.06 5.41
CA SER A 68 12.57 -5.22 4.93
C SER A 68 11.93 -4.34 6.01
N TRP A 69 11.81 -4.81 7.25
CA TRP A 69 11.21 -4.05 8.34
C TRP A 69 12.12 -2.92 8.84
N ASN A 70 13.42 -3.19 8.94
CA ASN A 70 14.40 -2.16 9.27
C ASN A 70 14.53 -1.13 8.13
N LYS A 71 14.41 -1.57 6.87
CA LYS A 71 14.39 -0.68 5.70
C LYS A 71 13.18 0.26 5.72
N LEU A 72 12.00 -0.26 6.08
CA LEU A 72 10.80 0.56 6.30
C LEU A 72 11.02 1.57 7.44
N ASP A 73 11.53 1.13 8.59
CA ASP A 73 11.83 2.03 9.72
C ASP A 73 12.78 3.18 9.29
N PHE A 74 13.84 2.86 8.54
CA PHE A 74 14.80 3.83 8.01
C PHE A 74 14.14 4.89 7.12
N ILE A 75 13.32 4.45 6.15
CA ILE A 75 12.59 5.35 5.24
C ILE A 75 11.66 6.27 6.04
N LEU A 76 10.92 5.71 7.00
CA LEU A 76 10.00 6.48 7.83
C LEU A 76 10.72 7.50 8.73
N ILE A 77 11.93 7.18 9.22
CA ILE A 77 12.75 8.15 9.97
C ILE A 77 13.16 9.29 9.04
N ILE A 78 13.71 8.99 7.86
CA ILE A 78 14.17 10.02 6.91
C ILE A 78 13.03 10.96 6.51
N ILE A 79 11.87 10.42 6.15
CA ILE A 79 10.68 11.22 5.79
C ILE A 79 10.27 12.16 6.92
N SER A 80 10.53 11.77 8.17
CA SER A 80 10.18 12.57 9.34
C SER A 80 11.24 13.56 9.82
N ILE A 81 12.48 13.50 9.32
CA ILE A 81 13.55 14.46 9.70
C ILE A 81 13.18 15.90 9.35
N PRO A 82 12.61 16.20 8.16
CA PRO A 82 12.18 17.57 7.83
C PRO A 82 11.22 18.20 8.85
N SER A 83 10.44 17.41 9.60
CA SER A 83 9.54 17.96 10.62
C SER A 83 10.32 18.56 11.81
N LEU A 84 11.56 18.15 12.05
CA LEU A 84 12.45 18.74 13.06
C LEU A 84 13.00 20.11 12.64
N ALA A 85 13.09 20.39 11.34
CA ALA A 85 13.62 21.65 10.83
C ALA A 85 12.75 22.86 11.23
N VAL A 86 11.47 22.64 11.50
CA VAL A 86 10.51 23.67 11.96
C VAL A 86 10.96 24.33 13.28
N ILE A 87 11.71 23.62 14.12
CA ILE A 87 12.22 24.14 15.40
C ILE A 87 13.32 25.19 15.18
N PHE A 88 14.08 25.05 14.08
CA PHE A 88 15.25 25.87 13.80
C PHE A 88 14.96 27.07 12.87
N TYR A 89 13.86 27.03 12.11
CA TYR A 89 13.51 28.05 11.12
C TYR A 89 12.11 28.62 11.43
N ASN A 90 12.05 29.61 12.32
CA ASN A 90 10.77 30.19 12.79
C ASN A 90 10.46 31.59 12.23
N ASP A 91 11.23 32.08 11.24
CA ASP A 91 11.31 33.54 10.99
C ASP A 91 11.06 33.98 9.55
N SER A 92 10.31 33.22 8.74
CA SER A 92 9.92 33.68 7.40
C SER A 92 8.45 33.42 7.06
N ALA A 93 7.74 34.45 6.61
CA ALA A 93 6.32 34.36 6.26
C ALA A 93 6.03 33.41 5.06
N LEU A 94 7.00 33.22 4.15
CA LEU A 94 6.88 32.35 2.97
C LEU A 94 7.07 30.84 3.31
N GLN A 95 7.50 30.57 4.54
CA GLN A 95 7.86 29.24 5.04
C GLN A 95 6.69 28.54 5.75
N LEU A 96 5.60 29.25 6.10
CA LEU A 96 4.48 28.70 6.86
C LEU A 96 3.77 27.54 6.14
N ASN A 97 3.50 27.66 4.84
CA ASN A 97 2.79 26.60 4.09
C ASN A 97 3.63 25.32 3.93
N ILE A 98 4.92 25.45 3.60
CA ILE A 98 5.82 24.31 3.47
C ILE A 98 6.02 23.64 4.83
N PHE A 99 6.24 24.41 5.90
CA PHE A 99 6.41 23.84 7.23
C PHE A 99 5.14 23.20 7.78
N LEU A 100 3.95 23.74 7.47
CA LEU A 100 2.67 23.09 7.76
C LEU A 100 2.55 21.73 7.03
N THR A 101 2.94 21.65 5.76
CA THR A 101 2.96 20.38 5.02
C THR A 101 3.98 19.40 5.60
N LEU A 102 5.17 19.86 6.02
CA LEU A 102 6.20 19.00 6.63
C LEU A 102 5.75 18.40 7.97
N ARG A 103 4.83 19.04 8.69
CA ARG A 103 4.21 18.46 9.90
C ARG A 103 3.39 17.22 9.57
N VAL A 104 2.79 17.10 8.39
CA VAL A 104 2.02 15.89 8.01
C VAL A 104 2.93 14.67 7.93
N PHE A 105 4.21 14.84 7.58
CA PHE A 105 5.16 13.73 7.48
C PHE A 105 5.41 13.00 8.79
N ARG A 106 5.15 13.63 9.95
CA ARG A 106 5.29 12.98 11.26
C ARG A 106 4.32 11.80 11.44
N VAL A 107 3.14 11.85 10.82
CA VAL A 107 2.11 10.80 10.88
C VAL A 107 2.62 9.49 10.29
N PHE A 108 3.55 9.54 9.32
CA PHE A 108 4.13 8.35 8.73
C PHE A 108 4.89 7.48 9.75
N LYS A 109 5.33 8.03 10.89
CA LYS A 109 5.96 7.25 11.96
C LYS A 109 5.05 6.14 12.48
N PHE A 110 3.73 6.31 12.39
CA PHE A 110 2.76 5.29 12.83
C PHE A 110 2.73 4.05 11.95
N PHE A 111 3.18 4.13 10.69
CA PHE A 111 3.33 2.94 9.85
C PHE A 111 4.32 1.94 10.44
N ARG A 112 5.20 2.34 11.38
CA ARG A 112 6.04 1.41 12.14
C ARG A 112 5.24 0.44 13.02
N LEU A 113 4.00 0.77 13.38
CA LEU A 113 3.12 -0.15 14.12
C LEU A 113 2.83 -1.42 13.32
N ILE A 114 2.85 -1.34 12.00
CA ILE A 114 2.50 -2.46 11.11
C ILE A 114 3.36 -3.70 11.41
N LYS A 115 4.66 -3.51 11.68
CA LYS A 115 5.60 -4.62 11.92
C LYS A 115 5.31 -5.42 13.18
N PHE A 116 4.50 -4.89 14.09
CA PHE A 116 4.13 -5.54 15.35
C PHE A 116 2.85 -6.37 15.23
N PHE A 117 2.12 -6.30 14.11
CA PHE A 117 0.98 -7.17 13.90
C PHE A 117 1.41 -8.62 13.70
N PRO A 118 0.72 -9.60 14.31
CA PRO A 118 1.02 -11.00 14.10
C PRO A 118 0.82 -11.36 12.61
N ASN A 119 1.71 -12.19 12.08
CA ASN A 119 1.66 -12.68 10.70
C ASN A 119 1.72 -11.61 9.60
N VAL A 120 2.10 -10.37 9.92
CA VAL A 120 2.13 -9.27 8.96
C VAL A 120 3.05 -9.52 7.76
N SER A 121 4.18 -10.20 7.98
CA SER A 121 5.08 -10.60 6.89
C SER A 121 4.38 -11.51 5.88
N SER A 122 3.52 -12.42 6.36
CA SER A 122 2.70 -13.27 5.50
C SER A 122 1.67 -12.43 4.74
N LEU A 123 0.96 -11.54 5.43
CA LEU A 123 -0.02 -10.65 4.81
C LEU A 123 0.58 -9.76 3.71
N VAL A 124 1.72 -9.11 3.99
CA VAL A 124 2.45 -8.31 2.99
C VAL A 124 2.90 -9.16 1.82
N SER A 125 3.40 -10.39 2.07
CA SER A 125 3.79 -11.30 0.99
C SER A 125 2.60 -11.71 0.12
N SER A 126 1.43 -11.95 0.71
CA SER A 126 0.20 -12.28 -0.02
C SER A 126 -0.26 -11.12 -0.89
N VAL A 127 -0.24 -9.89 -0.37
CA VAL A 127 -0.53 -8.69 -1.17
C VAL A 127 0.46 -8.52 -2.32
N GLN A 128 1.75 -8.76 -2.08
CA GLN A 128 2.77 -8.68 -3.13
C GLN A 128 2.58 -9.75 -4.21
N ARG A 129 2.21 -10.98 -3.84
CA ARG A 129 1.89 -12.04 -4.81
C ARG A 129 0.68 -11.64 -5.64
N ALA A 130 -0.38 -11.16 -5.00
CA ALA A 130 -1.59 -10.74 -5.69
C ALA A 130 -1.35 -9.58 -6.67
N LEU A 131 -0.55 -8.58 -6.27
CA LEU A 131 -0.14 -7.47 -7.14
C LEU A 131 0.73 -7.93 -8.31
N LYS A 132 1.65 -8.88 -8.10
CA LYS A 132 2.47 -9.43 -9.20
C LYS A 132 1.61 -10.18 -10.21
N ALA A 133 0.66 -10.97 -9.74
CA ALA A 133 -0.22 -11.75 -10.59
C ALA A 133 -1.19 -10.87 -11.40
N SER A 134 -1.58 -9.71 -10.85
CA SER A 134 -2.52 -8.78 -11.48
C SER A 134 -1.87 -7.55 -12.16
N TYR A 135 -0.54 -7.43 -12.16
CA TYR A 135 0.17 -6.24 -12.66
C TYR A 135 -0.20 -5.87 -14.10
N ILE A 136 -0.27 -6.85 -15.01
CA ILE A 136 -0.61 -6.63 -16.43
C ILE A 136 -2.01 -6.03 -16.57
N ILE A 137 -2.96 -6.51 -15.76
CA ILE A 137 -4.36 -6.07 -15.81
C ILE A 137 -4.50 -4.67 -15.22
N ILE A 138 -3.85 -4.40 -14.09
CA ILE A 138 -3.81 -3.06 -13.49
C ILE A 138 -3.18 -2.05 -14.45
N ALA A 139 -2.08 -2.42 -15.11
CA ALA A 139 -1.43 -1.60 -16.13
C ALA A 139 -2.34 -1.37 -17.34
N GLY A 140 -3.06 -2.39 -17.81
CA GLY A 140 -4.05 -2.29 -18.88
C GLY A 140 -5.22 -1.37 -18.53
N PHE A 141 -5.74 -1.46 -17.30
CA PHE A 141 -6.78 -0.57 -16.79
C PHE A 141 -6.28 0.88 -16.74
N PHE A 142 -5.08 1.12 -16.24
CA PHE A 142 -4.48 2.45 -16.21
C PHE A 142 -4.29 3.03 -17.62
N LEU A 143 -3.83 2.21 -18.57
CA LEU A 143 -3.71 2.58 -19.97
C LEU A 143 -5.07 2.93 -20.60
N LEU A 144 -6.11 2.17 -20.26
CA LEU A 144 -7.47 2.44 -20.71
C LEU A 144 -7.98 3.79 -20.19
N VAL A 145 -7.83 4.07 -18.89
CA VAL A 145 -8.16 5.37 -18.28
C VAL A 145 -7.40 6.50 -18.99
N PHE A 146 -6.12 6.29 -19.26
CA PHE A 146 -5.27 7.26 -19.94
C PHE A 146 -5.74 7.57 -21.37
N ILE A 147 -5.98 6.54 -22.19
CA ILE A 147 -6.46 6.72 -23.58
C ILE A 147 -7.82 7.41 -23.59
N VAL A 148 -8.75 6.94 -22.76
CA VAL A 148 -10.10 7.51 -22.66
C VAL A 148 -10.02 8.97 -22.23
N SER A 149 -9.19 9.29 -21.24
CA SER A 149 -8.95 10.66 -20.81
C SER A 149 -8.47 11.56 -21.94
N LEU A 150 -7.47 11.15 -22.73
CA LEU A 150 -7.01 11.97 -23.85
C LEU A 150 -8.11 12.22 -24.89
N VAL A 151 -8.93 11.20 -25.18
CA VAL A 151 -10.07 11.33 -26.10
C VAL A 151 -11.12 12.29 -25.53
N THR A 152 -11.55 12.09 -24.28
CA THR A 152 -12.57 12.95 -23.65
C THR A 152 -12.07 14.38 -23.49
N CYS A 153 -10.80 14.58 -23.14
CA CYS A 153 -10.14 15.88 -23.13
C CYS A 153 -10.29 16.57 -24.48
N SER A 154 -9.91 15.90 -25.58
CA SER A 154 -10.02 16.49 -26.91
C SER A 154 -11.46 16.82 -27.31
N LEU A 155 -12.45 16.03 -26.87
CA LEU A 155 -13.86 16.24 -27.23
C LEU A 155 -14.51 17.40 -26.45
N TYR A 156 -14.21 17.50 -25.14
CA TYR A 156 -14.99 18.35 -24.23
C TYR A 156 -14.21 19.51 -23.61
N LYS A 157 -12.92 19.67 -23.92
CA LYS A 157 -12.07 20.76 -23.40
C LYS A 157 -12.68 22.16 -23.53
N ASN A 158 -13.37 22.45 -24.64
CA ASN A 158 -13.97 23.77 -24.89
C ASN A 158 -15.38 23.93 -24.29
N ILE A 159 -16.01 22.85 -23.82
CA ILE A 159 -17.38 22.85 -23.29
C ILE A 159 -17.37 22.86 -21.76
N VAL A 160 -16.53 22.01 -21.17
CA VAL A 160 -16.39 21.80 -19.73
C VAL A 160 -14.90 21.80 -19.34
N PRO A 161 -14.23 22.97 -19.47
CA PRO A 161 -12.79 23.08 -19.20
C PRO A 161 -12.43 22.79 -17.73
N GLU A 162 -13.38 22.94 -16.81
CA GLU A 162 -13.20 22.61 -15.38
C GLU A 162 -12.91 21.12 -15.12
N PHE A 163 -13.33 20.22 -16.03
CA PHE A 163 -13.08 18.78 -15.93
C PHE A 163 -12.09 18.28 -16.99
N PHE A 164 -12.06 18.92 -18.16
CA PHE A 164 -11.35 18.41 -19.35
C PHE A 164 -10.37 19.43 -19.97
N GLY A 165 -10.03 20.49 -19.25
CA GLY A 165 -9.18 21.58 -19.73
C GLY A 165 -7.77 21.14 -20.13
N ASN A 166 -7.21 20.17 -19.40
CA ASN A 166 -5.94 19.54 -19.69
C ASN A 166 -5.99 18.01 -19.45
N PRO A 167 -4.98 17.25 -19.92
CA PRO A 167 -4.95 15.80 -19.78
C PRO A 167 -4.98 15.30 -18.32
N LEU A 168 -4.40 16.02 -17.36
CA LEU A 168 -4.38 15.58 -15.95
C LEU A 168 -5.75 15.74 -15.30
N ASP A 169 -6.43 16.87 -15.51
CA ASP A 169 -7.78 17.10 -15.02
C ASP A 169 -8.76 16.11 -15.64
N SER A 170 -8.58 15.82 -16.94
CA SER A 170 -9.35 14.80 -17.63
C SER A 170 -9.09 13.41 -17.06
N PHE A 171 -7.85 13.08 -16.73
CA PHE A 171 -7.50 11.78 -16.17
C PHE A 171 -8.18 11.59 -14.82
N TYR A 172 -8.13 12.60 -13.96
CA TYR A 172 -8.83 12.62 -12.68
C TYR A 172 -10.35 12.49 -12.85
N SER A 173 -10.93 13.22 -13.80
CA SER A 173 -12.38 13.19 -14.06
C SER A 173 -12.85 11.82 -14.57
N ILE A 174 -12.09 11.17 -15.47
CA ILE A 174 -12.41 9.81 -15.95
C ILE A 174 -12.20 8.78 -14.84
N PHE A 175 -11.18 8.95 -13.99
CA PHE A 175 -10.97 8.09 -12.84
C PHE A 175 -12.15 8.16 -11.85
N ARG A 176 -12.64 9.36 -11.51
CA ARG A 176 -13.84 9.57 -10.68
C ARG A 176 -15.10 8.99 -11.33
N LEU A 177 -15.22 9.11 -12.64
CA LEU A 177 -16.34 8.52 -13.38
C LEU A 177 -16.33 6.98 -13.30
N PHE A 178 -15.17 6.35 -13.42
CA PHE A 178 -15.05 4.89 -13.31
C PHE A 178 -15.29 4.37 -11.89
N SER A 179 -15.12 5.19 -10.84
CA SER A 179 -15.57 4.85 -9.49
C SER A 179 -17.09 5.01 -9.29
N ILE A 180 -17.84 5.33 -10.36
CA ILE A 180 -19.32 5.47 -10.38
C ILE A 180 -19.80 6.64 -9.50
N GLU A 181 -18.88 7.50 -9.05
CA GLU A 181 -19.22 8.64 -8.19
C GLU A 181 -19.55 9.87 -9.04
N GLY A 182 -20.75 10.43 -8.88
CA GLY A 182 -21.15 11.65 -9.57
C GLY A 182 -21.17 11.52 -11.10
N TRP A 183 -21.32 10.30 -11.64
CA TRP A 183 -21.20 10.01 -13.08
C TRP A 183 -22.16 10.79 -13.99
N TYR A 184 -23.27 11.27 -13.44
CA TYR A 184 -24.30 12.03 -14.15
C TYR A 184 -24.03 13.54 -14.22
N GLU A 185 -23.18 14.08 -13.33
CA GLU A 185 -22.93 15.53 -13.20
C GLU A 185 -22.33 16.11 -14.48
N ILE A 186 -21.31 15.46 -15.03
CA ILE A 186 -20.57 15.92 -16.22
C ILE A 186 -21.47 15.87 -17.48
N PRO A 187 -22.16 14.76 -17.79
CA PRO A 187 -23.09 14.71 -18.93
C PRO A 187 -24.24 15.72 -18.84
N ASP A 188 -24.80 15.93 -17.65
CA ASP A 188 -25.87 16.91 -17.45
C ASP A 188 -25.37 18.33 -17.68
N LEU A 189 -24.18 18.65 -17.17
CA LEU A 189 -23.56 19.95 -17.41
C LEU A 189 -23.28 20.18 -18.90
N ILE A 190 -22.76 19.19 -19.62
CA ILE A 190 -22.55 19.27 -21.07
C ILE A 190 -23.87 19.53 -21.79
N ALA A 191 -24.95 18.85 -21.39
CA ALA A 191 -26.27 19.04 -21.99
C ALA A 191 -26.82 20.46 -21.76
N THR A 192 -26.52 21.12 -20.63
CA THR A 192 -26.94 22.52 -20.39
C THR A 192 -26.14 23.54 -21.21
N ARG A 193 -24.91 23.20 -21.62
CA ARG A 193 -24.00 24.11 -22.34
C ARG A 193 -24.00 23.90 -23.86
N THR A 194 -24.74 22.92 -24.37
CA THR A 194 -24.72 22.53 -25.79
C THR A 194 -26.14 22.35 -26.34
N SER A 195 -26.24 22.00 -27.63
CA SER A 195 -27.54 21.71 -28.24
C SER A 195 -28.14 20.42 -27.67
N PRO A 196 -29.48 20.25 -27.70
CA PRO A 196 -30.13 19.03 -27.19
C PRO A 196 -29.60 17.74 -27.84
N VAL A 197 -29.20 17.81 -29.12
CA VAL A 197 -28.64 16.68 -29.86
C VAL A 197 -27.26 16.31 -29.33
N ILE A 198 -26.35 17.29 -29.16
CA ILE A 198 -25.01 17.05 -28.61
C ILE A 198 -25.12 16.53 -27.18
N GLY A 199 -25.98 17.14 -26.36
CA GLY A 199 -26.24 16.69 -24.99
C GLY A 199 -26.69 15.23 -24.92
N LEU A 200 -27.59 14.79 -25.82
CA LEU A 200 -28.01 13.38 -25.89
C LEU A 200 -26.84 12.45 -26.22
N PHE A 201 -26.04 12.77 -27.25
CA PHE A 201 -24.88 11.95 -27.63
C PHE A 201 -23.82 11.90 -26.54
N SER A 202 -23.60 13.01 -25.83
CA SER A 202 -22.71 13.05 -24.67
C SER A 202 -23.23 12.13 -23.56
N LYS A 203 -24.51 12.18 -23.21
CA LYS A 203 -25.09 11.25 -22.22
C LYS A 203 -24.89 9.80 -22.61
N LEU A 204 -25.14 9.43 -23.88
CA LEU A 204 -24.91 8.07 -24.37
C LEU A 204 -23.42 7.68 -24.31
N TYR A 205 -22.52 8.56 -24.70
CA TYR A 205 -21.07 8.35 -24.60
C TYR A 205 -20.64 8.03 -23.18
N PHE A 206 -21.07 8.83 -22.20
CA PHE A 206 -20.73 8.63 -20.79
C PHE A 206 -21.37 7.37 -20.18
N ILE A 207 -22.57 6.98 -20.62
CA ILE A 207 -23.20 5.71 -20.24
C ILE A 207 -22.37 4.52 -20.74
N ILE A 208 -21.95 4.52 -22.01
CA ILE A 208 -21.12 3.46 -22.59
C ILE A 208 -19.77 3.36 -21.85
N LEU A 209 -19.18 4.51 -21.55
CA LEU A 209 -17.91 4.62 -20.86
C LEU A 209 -18.01 4.12 -19.41
N LEU A 210 -19.10 4.43 -18.70
CA LEU A 210 -19.40 3.92 -17.37
C LEU A 210 -19.62 2.40 -17.37
N LEU A 211 -20.41 1.89 -18.31
CA LEU A 211 -20.66 0.44 -18.44
C LEU A 211 -19.35 -0.30 -18.75
N GLY A 212 -18.59 0.18 -19.73
CA GLY A 212 -17.36 -0.47 -20.19
C GLY A 212 -16.21 -0.39 -19.18
N GLY A 213 -15.85 0.82 -18.74
CA GLY A 213 -14.68 1.03 -17.88
C GLY A 213 -14.97 0.99 -16.39
N GLY A 214 -16.13 1.51 -15.97
CA GLY A 214 -16.55 1.50 -14.57
C GLY A 214 -17.01 0.10 -14.13
N ILE A 215 -18.19 -0.31 -14.58
CA ILE A 215 -18.84 -1.54 -14.08
C ILE A 215 -18.13 -2.81 -14.60
N LEU A 216 -17.98 -2.94 -15.92
CA LEU A 216 -17.36 -4.11 -16.52
C LEU A 216 -15.84 -4.12 -16.32
N GLY A 217 -15.19 -2.96 -16.41
CA GLY A 217 -13.75 -2.83 -16.18
C GLY A 217 -13.35 -3.23 -14.76
N LEU A 218 -14.02 -2.69 -13.73
CA LEU A 218 -13.74 -3.07 -12.34
C LEU A 218 -14.10 -4.52 -12.04
N SER A 219 -15.20 -5.04 -12.60
CA SER A 219 -15.60 -6.44 -12.37
C SER A 219 -14.62 -7.43 -13.02
N LEU A 220 -14.10 -7.10 -14.21
CA LEU A 220 -13.06 -7.89 -14.89
C LEU A 220 -11.75 -7.87 -14.10
N VAL A 221 -11.29 -6.69 -13.66
CA VAL A 221 -10.06 -6.58 -12.85
C VAL A 221 -10.19 -7.40 -11.58
N ASN A 222 -11.32 -7.32 -10.89
CA ASN A 222 -11.59 -8.09 -9.69
C ASN A 222 -11.65 -9.60 -9.96
N SER A 223 -12.33 -10.02 -11.03
CA SER A 223 -12.41 -11.43 -11.42
C SER A 223 -11.01 -12.00 -11.67
N ILE A 224 -10.18 -11.32 -12.46
CA ILE A 224 -8.86 -11.83 -12.76
C ILE A 224 -7.94 -11.81 -11.53
N PHE A 225 -8.10 -10.82 -10.65
CA PHE A 225 -7.39 -10.80 -9.37
C PHE A 225 -7.75 -12.03 -8.51
N VAL A 226 -9.04 -12.38 -8.43
CA VAL A 226 -9.51 -13.57 -7.73
C VAL A 226 -8.99 -14.84 -8.40
N ASP A 227 -9.12 -14.96 -9.72
CA ASP A 227 -8.66 -16.13 -10.49
C ASP A 227 -7.15 -16.34 -10.33
N ALA A 228 -6.36 -15.27 -10.38
CA ALA A 228 -4.92 -15.32 -10.16
C ALA A 228 -4.57 -15.78 -8.73
N MET A 229 -5.32 -15.34 -7.72
CA MET A 229 -5.12 -15.75 -6.33
C MET A 229 -5.55 -17.21 -6.09
N VAL A 230 -6.60 -17.67 -6.76
CA VAL A 230 -7.06 -19.07 -6.69
C VAL A 230 -6.09 -20.01 -7.43
N SER A 231 -5.61 -19.60 -8.61
CA SER A 231 -4.64 -20.39 -9.39
C SER A 231 -3.33 -20.59 -8.64
N ASP A 232 -2.79 -19.53 -8.03
CA ASP A 232 -1.53 -19.60 -7.24
C ASP A 232 -1.68 -20.59 -6.06
N ASN A 233 -2.84 -20.59 -5.38
CA ASN A 233 -3.15 -21.55 -4.32
C ASN A 233 -3.29 -22.99 -4.84
N ASN A 234 -3.88 -23.19 -6.02
CA ASN A 234 -4.04 -24.51 -6.62
C ASN A 234 -2.69 -25.12 -7.04
N ASP A 235 -1.79 -24.33 -7.61
CA ASP A 235 -0.45 -24.77 -8.01
C ASP A 235 0.38 -25.20 -6.80
N GLU A 236 0.30 -24.44 -5.70
CA GLU A 236 0.94 -24.79 -4.42
C GLU A 236 0.37 -26.11 -3.86
N LEU A 237 -0.96 -26.21 -3.80
CA LEU A 237 -1.65 -27.41 -3.31
C LEU A 237 -1.33 -28.64 -4.16
N GLN A 238 -1.30 -28.51 -5.49
CA GLN A 238 -0.97 -29.61 -6.40
C GLN A 238 0.47 -30.11 -6.16
N SER A 239 1.42 -29.20 -5.94
CA SER A 239 2.80 -29.57 -5.59
C SER A 239 2.88 -30.31 -4.24
N GLU A 240 2.10 -29.90 -3.23
CA GLU A 240 2.06 -30.61 -1.95
C GLU A 240 1.44 -31.99 -2.05
N VAL A 241 0.34 -32.14 -2.80
CA VAL A 241 -0.31 -33.43 -3.06
C VAL A 241 0.64 -34.38 -3.79
N SER A 242 1.34 -33.93 -4.83
CA SER A 242 2.35 -34.74 -5.53
C SER A 242 3.45 -35.22 -4.59
N LYS A 243 4.01 -34.34 -3.73
CA LYS A 243 5.02 -34.73 -2.73
C LYS A 243 4.50 -35.76 -1.73
N LEU A 244 3.21 -35.68 -1.36
CA LEU A 244 2.60 -36.63 -0.44
C LEU A 244 2.39 -37.99 -1.12
N SER A 245 1.94 -38.00 -2.38
CA SER A 245 1.83 -39.21 -3.21
C SER A 245 3.18 -39.92 -3.35
N ASP A 246 4.27 -39.19 -3.65
CA ASP A 246 5.62 -39.75 -3.75
C ASP A 246 6.06 -40.39 -2.42
N LYS A 247 5.77 -39.72 -1.28
CA LYS A 247 6.08 -40.27 0.05
C LYS A 247 5.28 -41.54 0.35
N ILE A 248 4.01 -41.58 -0.03
CA ILE A 248 3.17 -42.78 0.13
C ILE A 248 3.74 -43.92 -0.70
N GLU A 249 4.13 -43.68 -1.96
CA GLU A 249 4.73 -44.71 -2.81
C GLU A 249 6.03 -45.28 -2.20
N ILE A 250 6.90 -44.41 -1.69
CA ILE A 250 8.14 -44.83 -1.00
C ILE A 250 7.83 -45.67 0.25
N LEU A 251 6.82 -45.28 1.03
CA LEU A 251 6.43 -46.01 2.24
C LEU A 251 5.84 -47.39 1.89
N THR A 252 4.96 -47.46 0.89
CA THR A 252 4.40 -48.73 0.40
C THR A 252 5.50 -49.66 -0.05
N LYS A 253 6.47 -49.17 -0.82
CA LYS A 253 7.62 -49.97 -1.28
C LYS A 253 8.46 -50.52 -0.13
N LYS A 254 8.72 -49.71 0.91
CA LYS A 254 9.44 -50.17 2.11
C LYS A 254 8.67 -51.23 2.90
N ILE A 255 7.34 -51.09 2.98
CA ILE A 255 6.49 -52.09 3.64
C ILE A 255 6.55 -53.42 2.86
N ASP A 256 6.50 -53.37 1.53
CA ASP A 256 6.62 -54.56 0.68
C ASP A 256 8.00 -55.23 0.83
N GLU A 257 9.08 -54.44 0.87
CA GLU A 257 10.43 -54.94 1.12
C GLU A 257 10.55 -55.62 2.50
N LEU A 258 10.00 -55.02 3.55
CA LEU A 258 9.98 -55.60 4.90
C LEU A 258 9.15 -56.89 4.97
N ASN A 259 7.98 -56.92 4.34
CA ASN A 259 7.12 -58.11 4.29
C ASN A 259 7.82 -59.26 3.56
N ASN A 260 8.48 -58.97 2.44
CA ASN A 260 9.26 -59.97 1.70
C ASN A 260 10.45 -60.49 2.51
N SER A 261 11.15 -59.61 3.23
CA SER A 261 12.28 -60.02 4.08
C SER A 261 11.82 -60.88 5.27
N ASN A 262 10.69 -60.56 5.90
CA ASN A 262 10.09 -61.37 6.97
C ASN A 262 9.62 -62.74 6.47
N ASN A 263 9.03 -62.81 5.28
CA ASN A 263 8.61 -64.08 4.68
C ASN A 263 9.80 -64.99 4.36
N ASN A 264 10.95 -64.43 4.02
CA ASN A 264 12.18 -65.20 3.80
C ASN A 264 12.78 -65.70 5.12
N LEU A 265 12.77 -64.88 6.18
CA LEU A 265 13.22 -65.28 7.52
C LEU A 265 12.36 -66.39 8.15
N ASN A 266 11.06 -66.44 7.86
CA ASN A 266 10.17 -67.48 8.37
C ASN A 266 10.23 -68.81 7.57
N ARG A 267 11.03 -68.87 6.50
CA ARG A 267 11.19 -70.06 5.64
C ARG A 267 12.50 -70.82 5.86
N GLU A 268 13.43 -70.26 6.63
CA GLU A 268 14.64 -70.93 7.14
C GLU A 268 14.39 -71.52 8.54
#